data_AF-A0A2V7XGV4-F1
#
_entry.id   AF-A0A2V7XGV4-F1
#
_cell.length_a   1.000
_cell.length_b   1.000
_cell.length_c   1.000
_cell.angle_alpha   90.00
_cell.angle_beta   90.00
_cell.angle_gamma   90.00
#
_symmetry.space_group_name_H-M   'P 1'
#
loop_
_entity.id
_entity.type
_entity.pdbx_description
1 polymer ?
#
loop_
_entity_poly.entity_id
_entity_poly.type
_entity_poly.pdbx_seq_one_letter_code
_entity_poly.pdbx_strand_id
1 'polypeptide(L)'
;MRQRANLWAQYDLPTTVGTFNLSLLQRYHSALSYSAVGTIDVRKGASNGPADGVVNPGYSTPPTNVSYYFSDRGAFRVDSISSTDLGVNWYLPTIRGARLFIETDLLNVFDQQGIENPVAVDKTVLTRRQTTCLQTGTSTRCTAFNPFTQTPQQGVNWQKGPNFGTPTSASAYQQPRTYRFSVGLKF
;
A
#
# COMPACT_ATOMS: atom_id res chain seq x y z
N MET A 1 9.90 -9.18 2.66
CA MET A 1 9.63 -9.08 4.12
C MET A 1 9.62 -7.60 4.50
N ARG A 2 8.73 -7.19 5.42
CA ARG A 2 8.65 -5.80 5.92
C ARG A 2 9.40 -5.72 7.25
N GLN A 3 10.28 -4.74 7.41
CA GLN A 3 10.91 -4.46 8.69
C GLN A 3 10.03 -3.51 9.49
N ARG A 4 9.88 -3.78 10.79
CA ARG A 4 9.12 -2.96 11.72
C ARG A 4 9.94 -2.78 12.99
N ALA A 5 10.02 -1.54 13.45
CA ALA A 5 10.66 -1.18 14.70
C ALA A 5 9.69 -0.31 15.51
N ASN A 6 9.53 -0.63 16.78
CA ASN A 6 8.72 0.14 17.73
C ASN A 6 9.59 0.41 18.95
N LEU A 7 9.79 1.68 19.27
CA LEU A 7 10.47 2.13 20.48
C LEU A 7 9.45 2.83 21.36
N TRP A 8 9.33 2.39 22.61
CA TRP A 8 8.39 2.97 23.56
C TRP A 8 9.11 3.38 24.84
N ALA A 9 8.64 4.48 25.42
CA ALA A 9 9.07 4.96 26.73
C ALA A 9 7.83 5.37 27.50
N GLN A 10 7.82 5.11 28.80
CA GLN A 10 6.73 5.48 29.68
C GLN A 10 7.30 5.98 31.00
N TYR A 11 6.64 6.97 31.57
CA TYR A 11 7.01 7.53 32.87
C TYR A 11 5.76 7.86 33.67
N ASP A 12 5.72 7.36 34.91
CA ASP A 12 4.71 7.71 35.88
C ASP A 12 5.24 8.84 36.76
N LEU A 13 4.48 9.93 36.82
CA LEU A 13 4.76 11.10 37.62
C LEU A 13 3.64 11.26 38.67
N PRO A 14 3.85 10.76 39.90
CA PRO A 14 2.98 11.06 41.02
C PRO A 14 3.05 12.56 41.37
N THR A 15 1.88 13.18 41.55
CA THR A 15 1.74 14.57 41.98
C THR A 15 0.70 14.67 43.09
N THR A 16 0.56 15.84 43.71
CA THR A 16 -0.45 16.08 44.76
C THR A 16 -1.88 16.01 44.23
N VAL A 17 -2.08 16.24 42.93
CA VAL A 17 -3.40 16.22 42.27
C VAL A 17 -3.73 14.89 41.60
N GLY A 18 -2.88 13.87 41.76
CA GLY A 18 -3.04 12.56 41.14
C GLY A 18 -1.77 12.09 40.44
N THR A 19 -1.88 11.01 39.67
CA THR A 19 -0.74 10.44 38.94
C THR A 19 -0.88 10.73 37.46
N PHE A 20 0.15 11.34 36.88
CA PHE A 20 0.28 11.45 35.43
C PHE A 20 1.06 10.24 34.91
N ASN A 21 0.60 9.69 33.81
CA ASN A 21 1.27 8.64 33.07
C ASN A 21 1.54 9.19 31.67
N LEU A 22 2.82 9.38 31.36
CA LEU A 22 3.30 9.91 30.10
C LEU A 22 3.87 8.76 29.29
N SER A 23 3.41 8.59 28.06
CA SER A 23 3.92 7.54 27.16
C SER A 23 4.32 8.14 25.83
N LEU A 24 5.47 7.73 25.30
CA LEU A 24 5.93 8.07 23.97
C LEU A 24 6.16 6.77 23.19
N LEU A 25 5.66 6.72 21.96
CA LEU A 25 5.84 5.57 21.08
C LEU A 25 6.30 6.05 19.70
N GLN A 26 7.52 5.70 19.34
CA GLN A 26 8.04 5.85 17.99
C GLN A 26 7.84 4.56 17.22
N ARG A 27 7.19 4.64 16.07
CA ARG A 27 7.07 3.53 15.11
C ARG A 27 7.85 3.84 13.85
N TYR A 28 8.47 2.82 13.29
CA TYR A 28 9.05 2.84 11.95
C TYR A 28 8.69 1.55 11.24
N HIS A 29 8.15 1.67 10.03
CA HIS A 29 7.87 0.56 9.17
C HIS A 29 8.47 0.77 7.78
N SER A 30 9.26 -0.19 7.32
CA SER A 30 9.82 -0.13 5.96
C SER A 30 8.72 -0.19 4.89
N ALA A 31 9.06 0.35 3.72
CA ALA A 31 8.25 0.28 2.51
C ALA A 31 7.79 -1.15 2.14
N LEU A 32 6.51 -1.26 1.79
CA LEU A 32 5.95 -2.46 1.16
C LEU A 32 6.19 -2.45 -0.35
N SER A 33 6.33 -3.62 -0.95
CA SER A 33 6.52 -3.77 -2.40
C SER A 33 5.23 -4.15 -3.13
N TYR A 34 5.17 -3.78 -4.40
CA TYR A 34 4.15 -4.24 -5.34
C TYR A 34 4.77 -4.45 -6.73
N SER A 35 4.02 -5.11 -7.62
CA SER A 35 4.49 -5.49 -8.96
C SER A 35 3.64 -4.85 -10.04
N ALA A 36 4.22 -4.57 -11.20
CA ALA A 36 3.47 -4.28 -12.42
C ALA A 36 2.98 -5.60 -13.02
N VAL A 37 1.71 -5.92 -12.80
CA VAL A 37 1.06 -7.13 -13.32
C VAL A 37 -0.06 -6.72 -14.26
N GLY A 38 -0.09 -7.32 -15.45
CA GLY A 38 -1.17 -7.13 -16.41
C GLY A 38 -1.60 -8.46 -17.00
N THR A 39 -2.77 -8.47 -17.64
CA THR A 39 -3.28 -9.67 -18.33
C THR A 39 -2.94 -9.61 -19.80
N ILE A 40 -2.34 -10.67 -20.34
CA ILE A 40 -2.01 -10.82 -21.76
C ILE A 40 -2.81 -11.96 -22.40
N ASP A 41 -2.90 -11.95 -23.73
CA ASP A 41 -3.39 -13.07 -24.54
C ASP A 41 -2.17 -13.67 -25.26
N VAL A 42 -1.94 -14.97 -25.06
CA VAL A 42 -0.76 -15.67 -25.59
C VAL A 42 -1.07 -16.50 -26.83
N ARG A 43 -2.34 -16.58 -27.23
CA ARG A 43 -2.77 -17.46 -28.32
C ARG A 43 -2.26 -16.95 -29.66
N LYS A 44 -1.70 -17.86 -30.45
CA LYS A 44 -1.21 -17.57 -31.80
C LYS A 44 -2.31 -17.02 -32.71
N GLY A 45 -2.08 -15.85 -33.31
CA GLY A 45 -2.96 -15.25 -34.32
C GLY A 45 -4.31 -14.73 -33.81
N ALA A 46 -4.54 -14.72 -32.49
CA ALA A 46 -5.75 -14.13 -31.91
C ALA A 46 -5.72 -12.60 -32.03
N SER A 47 -6.89 -11.94 -32.06
CA SER A 47 -6.99 -10.47 -32.22
C SER A 47 -6.16 -9.66 -31.19
N ASN A 48 -6.01 -10.18 -29.97
CA ASN A 48 -5.22 -9.59 -28.90
C ASN A 48 -3.93 -10.36 -28.60
N GLY A 49 -3.70 -11.47 -29.30
CA GLY A 49 -2.52 -12.32 -29.16
C GLY A 49 -1.47 -12.04 -30.22
N PRO A 50 -0.25 -12.55 -30.04
CA PRO A 50 0.84 -12.37 -30.99
C PRO A 50 0.69 -13.30 -32.21
N ALA A 51 1.22 -12.88 -33.36
CA ALA A 51 1.20 -13.69 -34.59
C ALA A 51 2.03 -14.97 -34.44
N ASP A 52 3.11 -14.92 -33.66
CA ASP A 52 4.00 -16.01 -33.29
C ASP A 52 3.70 -16.60 -31.91
N GLY A 53 2.45 -16.49 -31.44
CA GLY A 53 2.04 -16.97 -30.12
C GLY A 53 2.07 -18.47 -29.88
N VAL A 54 1.59 -18.85 -28.70
CA VAL A 54 1.54 -20.24 -28.26
C VAL A 54 0.50 -21.01 -29.08
N VAL A 55 0.94 -22.11 -29.68
CA VAL A 55 0.08 -23.07 -30.38
C VAL A 55 -0.66 -23.90 -29.35
N ASN A 56 -1.97 -24.02 -29.50
CA ASN A 56 -2.79 -24.82 -28.60
C ASN A 56 -2.40 -26.31 -28.71
N PRO A 57 -1.91 -26.97 -27.64
CA PRO A 57 -1.51 -28.38 -27.69
C PRO A 57 -2.69 -29.38 -27.71
N GLY A 58 -3.94 -28.91 -27.75
CA GLY A 58 -5.13 -29.76 -27.80
C GLY A 58 -6.19 -29.45 -26.75
N TYR A 59 -6.08 -28.32 -26.04
CA TYR A 59 -7.12 -27.89 -25.11
C TYR A 59 -8.42 -27.59 -25.84
N SER A 60 -9.53 -28.14 -25.36
CA SER A 60 -10.87 -27.81 -25.85
C SER A 60 -11.18 -26.31 -25.66
N THR A 61 -10.78 -25.75 -24.52
CA THR A 61 -10.92 -24.32 -24.20
C THR A 61 -9.56 -23.74 -23.80
N PRO A 62 -8.74 -23.28 -24.77
CA PRO A 62 -7.42 -22.73 -24.46
C PRO A 62 -7.54 -21.45 -23.63
N PRO A 63 -6.66 -21.24 -22.63
CA PRO A 63 -6.71 -20.07 -21.78
C PRO A 63 -6.50 -18.80 -22.60
N THR A 64 -7.44 -17.87 -22.47
CA THR A 64 -7.41 -16.60 -23.20
C THR A 64 -6.79 -15.48 -22.39
N ASN A 65 -6.60 -15.65 -21.08
CA ASN A 65 -6.12 -14.64 -20.12
C ASN A 65 -5.00 -15.24 -19.26
N VAL A 66 -3.82 -14.63 -19.33
CA VAL A 66 -2.67 -15.02 -18.50
C VAL A 66 -2.12 -13.78 -17.82
N SER A 67 -1.90 -13.84 -16.51
CA SER A 67 -1.24 -12.77 -15.77
C SER A 67 0.27 -12.79 -16.04
N TYR A 68 0.83 -11.64 -16.41
CA TYR A 68 2.25 -11.47 -16.72
C TYR A 68 2.85 -10.36 -15.85
N TYR A 69 4.08 -10.58 -15.39
CA TYR A 69 4.85 -9.62 -14.61
C TYR A 69 5.78 -8.84 -15.55
N PHE A 70 5.50 -7.56 -15.73
CA PHE A 70 6.22 -6.69 -16.67
C PHE A 70 7.49 -6.07 -16.10
N SER A 71 7.73 -6.29 -14.81
CA SER A 71 8.94 -5.94 -14.08
C SER A 71 9.34 -7.11 -13.19
N ASP A 72 10.47 -7.00 -12.51
CA ASP A 72 10.79 -7.88 -11.40
C ASP A 72 9.64 -7.90 -10.38
N ARG A 73 9.46 -9.05 -9.74
CA ARG A 73 8.45 -9.24 -8.70
C ARG A 73 8.79 -8.33 -7.51
N GLY A 74 7.87 -7.42 -7.18
CA GLY A 74 8.07 -6.45 -6.10
C GLY A 74 9.03 -5.32 -6.45
N ALA A 75 9.25 -5.03 -7.75
CA ALA A 75 10.11 -3.95 -8.20
C ALA A 75 9.69 -2.56 -7.70
N PHE A 76 8.39 -2.35 -7.46
CA PHE A 76 7.88 -1.07 -7.00
C PHE A 76 7.69 -1.07 -5.48
N ARG A 77 7.82 0.11 -4.88
CA ARG A 77 7.72 0.33 -3.44
C ARG A 77 6.77 1.48 -3.15
N VAL A 78 6.03 1.36 -2.06
CA VAL A 78 5.38 2.51 -1.42
C VAL A 78 6.35 3.18 -0.45
N ASP A 79 5.91 4.17 0.33
CA ASP A 79 6.78 4.89 1.24
C ASP A 79 7.14 4.07 2.48
N SER A 80 8.28 4.38 3.07
CA SER A 80 8.56 3.97 4.45
C SER A 80 7.87 4.95 5.40
N ILE A 81 7.26 4.43 6.45
CA ILE A 81 6.40 5.21 7.32
C ILE A 81 7.02 5.29 8.71
N SER A 82 7.00 6.47 9.30
CA SER A 82 7.33 6.64 10.71
C SER A 82 6.30 7.52 11.40
N SER A 83 5.98 7.21 12.65
CA SER A 83 5.04 7.99 13.45
C SER A 83 5.54 8.10 14.88
N THR A 84 5.36 9.27 15.47
CA THR A 84 5.57 9.49 16.90
C THR A 84 4.22 9.70 17.53
N ASP A 85 3.88 8.88 18.50
CA ASP A 85 2.62 8.95 19.24
C ASP A 85 2.93 9.35 20.69
N LEU A 86 2.13 10.26 21.23
CA LEU A 86 2.22 10.75 22.60
C LEU A 86 0.93 10.44 23.35
N GLY A 87 1.04 9.77 24.49
CA GLY A 87 -0.06 9.54 25.42
C GLY A 87 0.17 10.32 26.71
N VAL A 88 -0.87 10.99 27.19
CA VAL A 88 -0.89 11.68 28.48
C VAL A 88 -2.16 11.26 29.20
N ASN A 89 -1.99 10.49 30.26
CA ASN A 89 -3.08 9.98 31.08
C ASN A 89 -2.96 10.58 32.48
N TRP A 90 -4.09 10.91 33.08
CA TRP A 90 -4.16 11.45 34.42
C TRP A 90 -5.19 10.68 35.25
N TYR A 91 -4.78 10.29 36.44
CA TYR A 91 -5.57 9.49 37.35
C TYR A 91 -5.70 10.23 38.68
N LEU A 92 -6.95 10.46 39.11
CA LEU A 92 -7.18 11.02 40.44
C LEU A 92 -6.83 10.00 41.53
N PRO A 93 -6.52 10.46 42.75
CA PRO A 93 -6.54 9.59 43.92
C PRO A 93 -7.90 8.88 44.04
N THR A 94 -7.89 7.66 44.59
CA THR A 94 -9.13 6.91 44.80
C THR A 94 -10.00 7.61 45.86
N ILE A 95 -11.24 7.93 45.53
CA ILE A 95 -12.24 8.56 46.41
C ILE A 95 -13.39 7.57 46.58
N ARG A 96 -13.60 7.08 47.83
CA ARG A 96 -14.69 6.15 48.17
C ARG A 96 -14.75 4.89 47.29
N GLY A 97 -13.59 4.32 46.96
CA GLY A 97 -13.47 3.13 46.10
C GLY A 97 -13.52 3.42 44.59
N ALA A 98 -13.88 4.63 44.17
CA ALA A 98 -13.88 5.02 42.76
C ALA A 98 -12.67 5.91 42.41
N ARG A 99 -12.21 5.83 41.16
CA ARG A 99 -11.11 6.62 40.60
C ARG A 99 -11.50 7.21 39.26
N LEU A 100 -11.49 8.54 39.16
CA LEU A 100 -11.65 9.22 37.87
C LEU A 100 -10.35 9.18 37.08
N PHE A 101 -10.46 9.01 35.76
CA PHE A 101 -9.34 9.07 34.85
C PHE A 101 -9.67 9.92 33.62
N ILE A 102 -8.62 10.52 33.07
CA ILE A 102 -8.61 11.19 31.77
C ILE A 102 -7.46 10.58 30.97
N GLU A 103 -7.73 10.09 29.77
CA GLU A 103 -6.70 9.59 28.86
C GLU A 103 -6.72 10.41 27.59
N THR A 104 -5.53 10.78 27.12
CA THR A 104 -5.37 11.55 25.89
C THR A 104 -4.25 10.96 25.06
N ASP A 105 -4.54 10.64 23.80
CA ASP A 105 -3.52 10.20 22.84
C ASP A 105 -3.46 11.16 21.66
N LEU A 106 -2.27 11.62 21.33
CA LEU A 106 -1.93 12.30 20.11
C LEU A 106 -1.12 11.36 19.22
N LEU A 107 -1.77 10.78 18.23
CA LEU A 107 -1.11 9.92 17.26
C LEU A 107 -0.49 10.77 16.16
N ASN A 108 0.69 10.35 15.68
CA ASN A 108 1.43 11.03 14.62
C ASN A 108 1.60 12.54 14.90
N VAL A 109 2.24 12.87 16.03
CA VAL A 109 2.45 14.25 16.53
C VAL A 109 3.03 15.17 15.44
N PHE A 110 3.93 14.64 14.62
CA PHE A 110 4.61 15.36 13.55
C PHE A 110 3.87 15.35 12.21
N ASP A 111 2.70 14.71 12.15
CA ASP A 111 1.83 14.68 10.97
C ASP A 111 2.54 14.23 9.70
N GLN A 112 3.36 13.20 9.85
CA GLN A 112 4.01 12.60 8.71
C GLN A 112 2.94 12.03 7.77
N GLN A 113 3.17 12.15 6.48
CA GLN A 113 2.28 11.63 5.44
C GLN A 113 3.08 10.83 4.44
N GLY A 114 2.53 9.69 4.05
CA GLY A 114 3.16 8.76 3.13
C GLY A 114 2.21 7.64 2.76
N ILE A 115 2.40 7.07 1.58
CA ILE A 115 1.62 5.94 1.09
C ILE A 115 2.16 4.69 1.78
N GLU A 116 1.35 4.04 2.61
CA GLU A 116 1.73 2.84 3.35
C GLU A 116 1.16 1.57 2.73
N ASN A 117 -0.03 1.66 2.13
CA ASN A 117 -0.82 0.51 1.76
C ASN A 117 -0.79 0.28 0.24
N PRO A 118 -0.01 -0.69 -0.25
CA PRO A 118 0.06 -0.97 -1.68
C PRO A 118 -1.26 -1.48 -2.24
N VAL A 119 -2.23 -1.96 -1.45
CA VAL A 119 -3.53 -2.41 -1.97
C VAL A 119 -4.34 -1.24 -2.53
N ALA A 120 -4.20 -0.06 -1.94
CA ALA A 120 -4.89 1.16 -2.35
C ALA A 120 -4.01 2.06 -3.25
N VAL A 121 -3.12 1.45 -4.04
CA VAL A 121 -2.30 2.11 -5.05
C VAL A 121 -2.73 1.61 -6.43
N ASP A 122 -2.80 2.51 -7.40
CA ASP A 122 -3.09 2.14 -8.79
C ASP A 122 -1.91 1.35 -9.36
N LYS A 123 -2.19 0.13 -9.82
CA LYS A 123 -1.19 -0.79 -10.41
C LYS A 123 -1.53 -1.09 -11.86
N THR A 124 -2.31 -0.23 -12.50
CA THR A 124 -2.88 -0.48 -13.82
C THR A 124 -1.77 -0.66 -14.84
N VAL A 125 -1.68 -1.86 -15.42
CA VAL A 125 -0.83 -2.13 -16.57
C VAL A 125 -1.71 -2.31 -17.79
N LEU A 126 -1.54 -1.41 -18.74
CA LEU A 126 -2.19 -1.45 -20.05
C LEU A 126 -1.39 -2.37 -20.97
N THR A 127 -2.10 -3.24 -21.67
CA THR A 127 -1.53 -4.17 -22.65
C THR A 127 -2.31 -4.10 -23.96
N ARG A 128 -1.89 -4.88 -24.96
CA ARG A 128 -2.66 -5.11 -26.19
C ARG A 128 -4.16 -5.42 -25.97
N ARG A 129 -4.58 -5.95 -24.82
CA ARG A 129 -6.01 -6.23 -24.58
C ARG A 129 -6.85 -4.97 -24.42
N GLN A 130 -6.27 -3.93 -23.85
CA GLN A 130 -6.94 -2.66 -23.65
C GLN A 130 -6.79 -1.80 -24.90
N THR A 131 -7.88 -1.24 -25.41
CA THR A 131 -7.85 -0.32 -26.57
C THR A 131 -7.07 0.95 -26.28
N THR A 132 -7.01 1.33 -25.01
CA THR A 132 -6.29 2.50 -24.48
C THR A 132 -4.78 2.31 -24.34
N CYS A 133 -4.24 1.10 -24.53
CA CYS A 133 -2.79 0.92 -24.58
C CYS A 133 -2.28 1.43 -25.93
N LEU A 134 -1.60 2.57 -25.92
CA LEU A 134 -0.96 3.16 -27.09
C LEU A 134 0.56 3.05 -26.97
N GLN A 135 1.27 3.01 -28.10
CA GLN A 135 2.72 3.06 -28.09
C GLN A 135 3.19 4.49 -27.79
N THR A 136 4.29 4.63 -27.05
CA THR A 136 4.79 5.94 -26.59
C THR A 136 5.05 6.87 -27.77
N GLY A 137 4.46 8.08 -27.72
CA GLY A 137 4.62 9.08 -28.78
C GLY A 137 3.84 8.80 -30.06
N THR A 138 2.92 7.83 -30.06
CA THR A 138 2.11 7.49 -31.24
C THR A 138 0.63 7.32 -30.90
N SER A 139 -0.21 7.23 -31.93
CA SER A 139 -1.62 6.81 -31.85
C SER A 139 -1.82 5.30 -32.12
N THR A 140 -0.73 4.56 -32.30
CA THR A 140 -0.77 3.11 -32.59
C THR A 140 -1.00 2.32 -31.31
N ARG A 141 -1.86 1.31 -31.36
CA ARG A 141 -2.08 0.42 -30.21
C ARG A 141 -0.82 -0.36 -29.85
N CYS A 142 -0.63 -0.63 -28.57
CA CYS A 142 0.40 -1.57 -28.12
C CYS A 142 0.32 -2.90 -28.87
N THR A 143 1.46 -3.51 -29.17
CA THR A 143 1.55 -4.79 -29.87
C THR A 143 1.52 -5.96 -28.89
N ALA A 144 0.92 -7.08 -29.31
CA ALA A 144 1.07 -8.33 -28.58
C ALA A 144 2.52 -8.82 -28.64
N PHE A 145 2.88 -9.72 -27.73
CA PHE A 145 4.19 -10.36 -27.69
C PHE A 145 4.06 -11.81 -27.24
N ASN A 146 4.98 -12.67 -27.67
CA ASN A 146 5.08 -14.04 -27.17
C ASN A 146 6.00 -14.07 -25.93
N PRO A 147 5.47 -14.35 -24.72
CA PRO A 147 6.26 -14.31 -23.49
C PRO A 147 7.32 -15.43 -23.38
N PHE A 148 7.31 -16.44 -24.25
CA PHE A 148 8.30 -17.51 -24.26
C PHE A 148 9.53 -17.21 -25.12
N THR A 149 9.41 -16.28 -26.07
CA THR A 149 10.46 -15.97 -27.05
C THR A 149 10.87 -14.50 -27.07
N GLN A 150 10.06 -13.62 -26.47
CA GLN A 150 10.25 -12.18 -26.50
C GLN A 150 10.20 -11.58 -25.10
N THR A 151 11.08 -10.60 -24.84
CA THR A 151 10.99 -9.74 -23.66
C THR A 151 10.20 -8.48 -24.03
N PRO A 152 9.02 -8.23 -23.42
CA PRO A 152 8.18 -7.10 -23.79
C PRO A 152 8.80 -5.77 -23.39
N GLN A 153 8.72 -4.77 -24.28
CA GLN A 153 9.23 -3.43 -24.05
C GLN A 153 8.11 -2.47 -23.61
N GLN A 154 8.38 -1.70 -22.56
CA GLN A 154 7.48 -0.63 -22.13
C GLN A 154 7.40 0.44 -23.23
N GLY A 155 6.19 0.90 -23.53
CA GLY A 155 5.95 1.85 -24.61
C GLY A 155 5.74 1.23 -25.98
N VAL A 156 5.91 -0.09 -26.13
CA VAL A 156 5.66 -0.82 -27.37
C VAL A 156 4.61 -1.91 -27.15
N ASN A 157 4.84 -2.79 -26.18
CA ASN A 157 3.96 -3.92 -25.89
C ASN A 157 2.99 -3.66 -24.74
N TRP A 158 3.39 -2.79 -23.83
CA TRP A 158 2.65 -2.45 -22.61
C TRP A 158 2.99 -1.05 -22.13
N GLN A 159 2.12 -0.48 -21.31
CA GLN A 159 2.38 0.78 -20.61
C GLN A 159 1.78 0.75 -19.20
N LYS A 160 2.33 1.58 -18.31
CA LYS A 160 1.67 1.90 -17.05
C LYS A 160 0.48 2.82 -17.32
N GLY A 161 -0.60 2.65 -16.56
CA GLY A 161 -1.69 3.61 -16.56
C GLY A 161 -1.20 4.99 -16.11
N PRO A 162 -1.92 6.07 -16.47
CA PRO A 162 -1.50 7.44 -16.14
C PRO A 162 -1.38 7.70 -14.63
N ASN A 163 -2.14 6.97 -13.82
CA ASN A 163 -2.14 7.06 -12.36
C ASN A 163 -1.27 6.00 -11.68
N PHE A 164 -0.48 5.21 -12.43
CA PHE A 164 0.27 4.11 -11.83
C PHE A 164 1.18 4.58 -10.69
N GLY A 165 1.07 3.93 -9.53
CA GLY A 165 1.82 4.28 -8.33
C GLY A 165 1.17 5.37 -7.48
N THR A 166 0.06 5.96 -7.93
CA THR A 166 -0.67 6.95 -7.12
C THR A 166 -1.75 6.29 -6.25
N PRO A 167 -2.13 6.94 -5.14
CA PRO A 167 -3.22 6.49 -4.28
C PRO A 167 -4.58 6.44 -4.98
N THR A 168 -5.35 5.39 -4.72
CA THR A 168 -6.74 5.25 -5.21
C THR A 168 -7.77 5.63 -4.15
N SER A 169 -7.37 5.76 -2.88
CA SER A 169 -8.25 6.17 -1.78
C SER A 169 -7.43 6.67 -0.58
N ALA A 170 -8.10 7.27 0.40
CA ALA A 170 -7.50 7.68 1.68
C ALA A 170 -6.84 6.50 2.44
N SER A 171 -7.31 5.26 2.23
CA SER A 171 -6.75 4.06 2.87
C SER A 171 -5.35 3.69 2.37
N ALA A 172 -4.83 4.39 1.34
CA ALA A 172 -3.46 4.28 0.88
C ALA A 172 -2.46 4.88 1.86
N TYR A 173 -2.87 5.91 2.60
CA TYR A 173 -2.00 6.72 3.43
C TYR A 173 -1.87 6.15 4.85
N GLN A 174 -0.75 6.48 5.49
CA GLN A 174 -0.61 6.31 6.94
C GLN A 174 -1.66 7.11 7.72
N GLN A 175 -1.94 6.72 8.96
CA GLN A 175 -2.88 7.42 9.83
C GLN A 175 -2.46 8.89 9.99
N PRO A 176 -3.35 9.86 9.69
CA PRO A 176 -3.06 11.27 9.91
C PRO A 176 -2.95 11.58 11.42
N ARG A 177 -2.47 12.78 11.74
CA ARG A 177 -2.49 13.27 13.12
C ARG A 177 -3.89 13.13 13.72
N THR A 178 -4.00 12.37 14.80
CA THR A 178 -5.29 12.01 15.40
C THR A 178 -5.26 12.26 16.90
N TYR A 179 -6.26 12.99 17.38
CA TYR A 179 -6.48 13.25 18.79
C TYR A 179 -7.53 12.27 19.32
N ARG A 180 -7.21 11.57 20.41
CA ARG A 180 -8.14 10.70 21.13
C ARG A 180 -8.23 11.18 22.56
N PHE A 181 -9.45 11.17 23.08
CA PHE A 181 -9.76 11.65 24.41
C PHE A 181 -10.78 10.72 25.05
N SER A 182 -10.52 10.31 26.29
CA SER A 182 -11.42 9.49 27.08
C SER A 182 -11.50 10.04 28.51
N VAL A 183 -12.68 9.90 29.12
CA VAL A 183 -12.91 10.21 30.54
C VAL A 183 -13.74 9.07 31.10
N GLY A 184 -13.39 8.60 32.29
CA GLY A 184 -14.16 7.55 32.93
C GLY A 184 -13.93 7.44 34.43
N LEU A 185 -14.65 6.49 35.01
CA LEU A 185 -14.59 6.10 36.42
C LEU A 185 -14.23 4.62 36.51
N LYS A 186 -13.25 4.29 37.34
CA LYS A 186 -12.85 2.93 37.68
C LYS A 186 -13.25 2.64 39.13
N PHE A 187 -13.87 1.49 39.40
CA PHE A 187 -14.36 1.05 40.71
C PHE A 187 -13.76 -0.29 41.11
#